data_AF-F9XP02-F1
#
_entry.id   AF-F9XP02-F1
#
_cell.length_a   1.000
_cell.length_b   1.000
_cell.length_c   1.000
_cell.angle_alpha   90.00
_cell.angle_beta   90.00
_cell.angle_gamma   90.00
#
_symmetry.space_group_name_H-M   'P 1'
#
loop_
_entity.id
_entity.type
_entity.pdbx_description
1 polymer ?
#
loop_
_entity_poly.entity_id
_entity_poly.type
_entity_poly.pdbx_seq_one_letter_code
_entity_poly.pdbx_strand_id
1 'polypeptide(L)'
;MSEIYGVQSNIPSTFDAGIVAGSYFASLCGCILTIEILHRRGTALRNWRSCLACAISMGLVGIWCMHFIGNRAIVLGNGDPSIQLVYASNWTVLSVFLPVIGLTIAFSAAEFSNISTVLHWIALTCTGVIAGLAVVSMHYLGNKGITNYVLNYHAKFLVASVVISIGDCWLVLLLFYRLRERWISSWWKRLLCAALLAGGVSAMHFTASTSCEYKLLRYNDAADLRARETQVLIAAALCGAAAVLIVIILLVARRRDQIVRRRSQKVMLACVMFDPDGRVLVTTDGVLPSREITDKYNHRTFNDDFDTAHPVFLWIYRVTHNWASVVDLIPRMRSHLHAQADSIGDDSRPISSPASAIYDADTYNDYEILFRERFCTAAASIASTIHFRLDQLGVLYDQIIQTGTLRIEPHHKICIHKNLSLFGKGQLMFITRTLNAEETHRLLNGGFRFAYVEHVGRNIAHAMQIPLATLIGHFAGLKRYVSTKRGIADKPGTWLTIFAMSPKTAGKGFDVVVKKDARDLLPDVPL
;
A
#
# COMPACT_ATOMS: atom_id res chain seq x y z
N MET A 1 -24.85 27.09 48.08
CA MET A 1 -26.20 26.55 48.40
C MET A 1 -26.64 25.77 47.17
N SER A 2 -26.76 24.45 47.27
CA SER A 2 -27.36 23.63 46.23
C SER A 2 -28.86 23.96 46.17
N GLU A 3 -29.33 24.51 45.06
CA GLU A 3 -30.77 24.64 44.81
C GLU A 3 -31.39 23.24 44.86
N ILE A 4 -32.33 23.03 45.79
CA ILE A 4 -33.03 21.75 45.92
C ILE A 4 -34.12 21.71 44.86
N TYR A 5 -33.87 21.00 43.76
CA TYR A 5 -34.83 20.87 42.65
C TYR A 5 -35.94 19.88 43.00
N GLY A 6 -37.19 20.32 43.03
CA GLY A 6 -38.33 19.42 43.24
C GLY A 6 -38.51 18.41 42.11
N VAL A 7 -39.08 17.24 42.41
CA VAL A 7 -39.54 16.30 41.36
C VAL A 7 -40.58 17.02 40.48
N GLN A 8 -40.56 16.75 39.17
CA GLN A 8 -41.31 17.46 38.11
C GLN A 8 -40.80 18.86 37.73
N SER A 9 -39.73 19.38 38.37
CA SER A 9 -39.11 20.64 37.94
C SER A 9 -38.24 20.45 36.69
N ASN A 10 -38.12 21.54 35.91
CA ASN A 10 -37.19 21.61 34.79
C ASN A 10 -35.81 22.01 35.31
N ILE A 11 -34.82 21.15 35.06
CA ILE A 11 -33.45 21.37 35.55
C ILE A 11 -32.62 22.04 34.45
N PRO A 12 -31.88 23.13 34.76
CA PRO A 12 -30.97 23.75 33.80
C PRO A 12 -29.84 22.77 33.43
N SER A 13 -29.52 22.74 32.14
CA SER A 13 -28.43 21.93 31.57
C SER A 13 -27.29 22.83 31.09
N THR A 14 -26.06 22.39 31.35
CA THR A 14 -24.83 23.02 30.87
C THR A 14 -23.94 21.97 30.22
N PHE A 15 -22.97 22.38 29.41
CA PHE A 15 -22.04 21.46 28.74
C PHE A 15 -20.62 21.62 29.28
N ASP A 16 -20.01 20.52 29.70
CA ASP A 16 -18.58 20.47 30.00
C ASP A 16 -17.78 20.39 28.69
N ALA A 17 -17.08 21.47 28.35
CA ALA A 17 -16.31 21.59 27.11
C ALA A 17 -15.21 20.50 26.97
N GLY A 18 -14.62 20.05 28.08
CA GLY A 18 -13.58 19.01 28.07
C GLY A 18 -14.15 17.65 27.70
N ILE A 19 -15.31 17.30 28.26
CA ILE A 19 -16.00 16.03 27.93
C ILE A 19 -16.61 16.10 26.53
N VAL A 20 -17.10 17.28 26.09
CA VAL A 20 -17.52 17.49 24.69
C VAL A 20 -16.37 17.15 23.74
N ALA A 21 -15.17 17.70 23.95
CA ALA A 21 -14.00 17.38 23.15
C ALA A 21 -13.65 15.87 23.23
N GLY A 22 -13.73 15.27 24.43
CA GLY A 22 -13.52 13.84 24.62
C GLY A 22 -14.49 12.97 23.80
N SER A 23 -15.76 13.34 23.74
CA SER A 23 -16.77 12.62 22.96
C SER A 23 -16.52 12.71 21.44
N TYR A 24 -16.05 13.87 20.96
CA TYR A 24 -15.60 14.04 19.58
C TYR A 24 -14.39 13.14 19.27
N PHE A 25 -13.39 13.08 20.15
CA PHE A 25 -12.22 12.21 19.95
C PHE A 25 -12.60 10.73 19.94
N ALA A 26 -13.54 10.31 20.78
CA ALA A 26 -14.09 8.95 20.75
C ALA A 26 -14.72 8.64 19.39
N SER A 27 -15.53 9.56 18.86
CA SER A 27 -16.13 9.44 17.52
C SER A 27 -15.06 9.35 16.43
N LEU A 28 -14.06 10.25 16.48
CA LEU A 28 -12.96 10.32 15.55
C LEU A 28 -12.18 9.00 15.48
N CYS A 29 -11.89 8.38 16.62
CA CYS A 29 -11.23 7.07 16.67
C CYS A 29 -12.04 6.01 15.91
N GLY A 30 -13.36 5.93 16.13
CA GLY A 30 -14.25 5.02 15.42
C GLY A 30 -14.31 5.29 13.91
N CYS A 31 -14.37 6.57 13.51
CA CYS A 31 -14.38 6.96 12.10
C CYS A 31 -13.06 6.64 11.39
N ILE A 32 -11.91 6.90 12.03
CA ILE A 32 -10.58 6.56 11.48
C ILE A 32 -10.46 5.05 11.28
N LEU A 33 -10.83 4.26 12.29
CA LEU A 33 -10.77 2.80 12.21
C LEU A 33 -11.63 2.28 11.06
N THR A 34 -12.87 2.77 10.93
CA THR A 34 -13.78 2.41 9.85
C THR A 34 -13.20 2.72 8.48
N ILE A 35 -12.62 3.92 8.30
CA ILE A 35 -12.02 4.33 7.02
C ILE A 35 -10.77 3.52 6.69
N GLU A 36 -9.93 3.17 7.67
CA GLU A 36 -8.74 2.34 7.44
C GLU A 36 -9.13 0.89 7.06
N ILE A 37 -10.16 0.32 7.67
CA ILE A 37 -10.72 -1.00 7.29
C ILE A 37 -11.27 -0.92 5.86
N LEU A 38 -12.04 0.13 5.54
CA LEU A 38 -12.64 0.33 4.22
C LEU A 38 -11.59 0.53 3.12
N HIS A 39 -10.51 1.28 3.41
CA HIS A 39 -9.41 1.55 2.47
C HIS A 39 -8.60 0.30 2.13
N ARG A 40 -8.33 -0.55 3.12
CA ARG A 40 -7.48 -1.74 2.96
C ARG A 40 -8.23 -2.93 2.38
N ARG A 41 -9.52 -2.75 2.10
CA ARG A 41 -10.34 -3.72 1.40
C ARG A 41 -9.82 -3.89 -0.02
N GLY A 42 -9.19 -5.03 -0.28
CA GLY A 42 -8.77 -5.41 -1.63
C GLY A 42 -9.98 -5.54 -2.56
N THR A 43 -9.77 -5.33 -3.85
CA THR A 43 -10.79 -5.52 -4.91
C THR A 43 -11.25 -6.98 -5.07
N ALA A 44 -10.71 -7.90 -4.26
CA ALA A 44 -11.02 -9.32 -4.29
C ALA A 44 -12.23 -9.62 -3.38
N LEU A 45 -13.38 -9.75 -4.05
CA LEU A 45 -14.65 -10.32 -3.59
C LEU A 45 -15.39 -9.61 -2.43
N ARG A 46 -16.71 -9.52 -2.66
CA ARG A 46 -17.80 -9.07 -1.77
C ARG A 46 -17.80 -9.85 -0.44
N ASN A 47 -16.90 -9.47 0.46
CA ASN A 47 -16.79 -10.11 1.77
C ASN A 47 -17.65 -9.34 2.77
N TRP A 48 -18.90 -9.77 2.96
CA TRP A 48 -19.86 -9.19 3.91
C TRP A 48 -19.27 -8.98 5.32
N ARG A 49 -18.29 -9.82 5.69
CA ARG A 49 -17.50 -9.71 6.93
C ARG A 49 -16.77 -8.37 7.06
N SER A 50 -16.27 -7.83 5.95
CA SER A 50 -15.61 -6.51 5.95
C SER A 50 -16.61 -5.36 6.13
N CYS A 51 -17.81 -5.46 5.54
CA CYS A 51 -18.89 -4.48 5.75
C CYS A 51 -19.37 -4.51 7.20
N LEU A 52 -19.53 -5.71 7.77
CA LEU A 52 -19.89 -5.88 9.17
C LEU A 52 -18.81 -5.31 10.09
N ALA A 53 -17.52 -5.54 9.81
CA ALA A 53 -16.43 -4.96 10.60
C ALA A 53 -16.43 -3.42 10.58
N CYS A 54 -16.66 -2.81 9.41
CA CYS A 54 -16.83 -1.35 9.29
C CYS A 54 -18.05 -0.85 10.07
N ALA A 55 -19.20 -1.55 9.98
CA ALA A 55 -20.43 -1.19 10.67
C ALA A 55 -20.30 -1.31 12.19
N ILE A 56 -19.61 -2.35 12.69
CA ILE A 56 -19.31 -2.51 14.12
C ILE A 56 -18.39 -1.38 14.59
N SER A 57 -17.31 -1.10 13.87
CA SER A 57 -16.38 -0.02 14.22
C SER A 57 -17.08 1.34 14.33
N MET A 58 -17.83 1.72 13.28
CA MET A 58 -18.56 2.99 13.26
C MET A 58 -19.71 3.01 14.26
N GLY A 59 -20.52 1.95 14.33
CA GLY A 59 -21.69 1.87 15.19
C GLY A 59 -21.33 1.85 16.68
N LEU A 60 -20.37 1.02 17.07
CA LEU A 60 -19.99 0.83 18.47
C LEU A 60 -19.10 1.96 18.98
N VAL A 61 -18.05 2.33 18.23
CA VAL A 61 -17.05 3.32 18.69
C VAL A 61 -17.42 4.72 18.21
N GLY A 62 -17.68 4.86 16.91
CA GLY A 62 -17.94 6.16 16.28
C GLY A 62 -19.23 6.84 16.76
N ILE A 63 -20.29 6.04 16.99
CA ILE A 63 -21.64 6.52 17.32
C ILE A 63 -21.98 6.22 18.78
N TRP A 64 -21.90 4.96 19.21
CA TRP A 64 -22.39 4.58 20.55
C TRP A 64 -21.51 5.08 21.69
N CYS A 65 -20.19 4.86 21.64
CA CYS A 65 -19.28 5.41 22.67
C CYS A 65 -19.36 6.94 22.71
N MET A 66 -19.36 7.57 21.53
CA MET A 66 -19.53 9.02 21.40
C MET A 66 -20.81 9.51 22.10
N HIS A 67 -21.95 8.87 21.88
CA HIS A 67 -23.23 9.30 22.46
C HIS A 67 -23.23 9.23 23.99
N PHE A 68 -22.74 8.14 24.59
CA PHE A 68 -22.73 8.00 26.05
C PHE A 68 -21.68 8.90 26.71
N ILE A 69 -20.52 9.11 26.07
CA ILE A 69 -19.53 10.09 26.53
C ILE A 69 -20.08 11.53 26.35
N GLY A 70 -20.76 11.82 25.25
CA GLY A 70 -21.39 13.11 24.98
C GLY A 70 -22.50 13.44 25.99
N ASN A 71 -23.31 12.45 26.34
CA ASN A 71 -24.32 12.57 27.40
C ASN A 71 -23.70 12.83 28.78
N ARG A 72 -22.45 12.39 29.03
CA ARG A 72 -21.72 12.77 30.24
C ARG A 72 -21.28 14.23 30.26
N ALA A 73 -21.13 14.85 29.09
CA ALA A 73 -20.83 16.26 29.00
C ALA A 73 -22.04 17.13 29.40
N ILE A 74 -23.25 16.58 29.42
CA ILE A 74 -24.45 17.27 29.87
C ILE A 74 -24.49 17.25 31.40
N VAL A 75 -24.18 18.40 32.00
CA VAL A 75 -24.16 18.61 33.45
C VAL A 75 -25.47 19.25 33.87
N LEU A 76 -26.25 18.53 34.67
CA LEU A 76 -27.53 18.98 35.22
C LEU A 76 -27.36 19.56 36.63
N GLY A 77 -28.10 20.62 36.96
CA GLY A 77 -28.23 21.17 38.32
C GLY A 77 -26.90 21.41 39.03
N ASN A 78 -26.00 22.15 38.37
CA ASN A 78 -24.67 22.52 38.87
C ASN A 78 -23.75 21.32 39.24
N GLY A 79 -24.01 20.13 38.69
CA GLY A 79 -23.16 18.96 38.86
C GLY A 79 -23.49 18.08 40.06
N ASP A 80 -24.65 18.25 40.68
CA ASP A 80 -25.09 17.37 41.76
C ASP A 80 -25.24 15.92 41.26
N PRO A 81 -24.52 14.94 41.84
CA PRO A 81 -24.55 13.55 41.39
C PRO A 81 -25.94 12.91 41.49
N SER A 82 -26.77 13.34 42.44
CA SER A 82 -28.09 12.75 42.70
C SER A 82 -29.12 12.98 41.59
N ILE A 83 -28.84 13.91 40.67
CA ILE A 83 -29.73 14.32 39.57
C ILE A 83 -29.05 14.24 38.20
N GLN A 84 -27.94 13.51 38.05
CA GLN A 84 -27.34 13.31 36.72
C GLN A 84 -28.07 12.23 35.92
N LEU A 85 -27.97 12.25 34.59
CA LEU A 85 -28.61 11.27 33.70
C LEU A 85 -28.18 9.83 33.99
N VAL A 86 -29.16 8.92 34.12
CA VAL A 86 -28.98 7.48 34.37
C VAL A 86 -29.79 6.66 33.36
N TYR A 87 -29.20 5.57 32.88
CA TYR A 87 -29.76 4.74 31.81
C TYR A 87 -30.07 3.32 32.27
N ALA A 88 -31.18 2.78 31.78
CA ALA A 88 -31.48 1.36 31.90
C ALA A 88 -30.59 0.54 30.96
N SER A 89 -29.92 -0.49 31.52
CA SER A 89 -28.99 -1.35 30.79
C SER A 89 -29.59 -1.92 29.49
N ASN A 90 -30.84 -2.39 29.55
CA ASN A 90 -31.52 -3.03 28.41
C ASN A 90 -31.64 -2.09 27.18
N TRP A 91 -32.02 -0.83 27.40
CA TRP A 91 -32.15 0.15 26.32
C TRP A 91 -30.77 0.58 25.80
N THR A 92 -29.77 0.69 26.67
CA THR A 92 -28.40 1.01 26.24
C THR A 92 -27.79 -0.07 25.34
N VAL A 93 -28.01 -1.35 25.67
CA VAL A 93 -27.59 -2.48 24.85
C VAL A 93 -28.37 -2.51 23.55
N LEU A 94 -29.69 -2.33 23.58
CA LEU A 94 -30.51 -2.31 22.36
C LEU A 94 -30.08 -1.21 21.37
N SER A 95 -29.70 -0.03 21.89
CA SER A 95 -29.32 1.12 21.07
C SER A 95 -28.10 0.87 20.18
N VAL A 96 -27.22 -0.07 20.52
CA VAL A 96 -26.01 -0.37 19.73
C VAL A 96 -26.31 -1.16 18.46
N PHE A 97 -27.39 -1.94 18.45
CA PHE A 97 -27.71 -2.81 17.31
C PHE A 97 -28.27 -2.01 16.13
N LEU A 98 -29.03 -0.94 16.38
CA LEU A 98 -29.60 -0.09 15.34
C LEU A 98 -28.55 0.50 14.38
N PRO A 99 -27.48 1.17 14.86
CA PRO A 99 -26.46 1.70 13.97
C PRO A 99 -25.69 0.58 13.27
N VAL A 100 -25.43 -0.55 13.92
CA VAL A 100 -24.73 -1.69 13.31
C VAL A 100 -25.55 -2.28 12.15
N ILE A 101 -26.84 -2.52 12.35
CA ILE A 101 -27.73 -3.05 11.31
C ILE A 101 -27.89 -2.03 10.18
N GLY A 102 -28.21 -0.78 10.51
CA GLY A 102 -28.41 0.29 9.52
C GLY A 102 -27.17 0.54 8.68
N LEU A 103 -25.99 0.61 9.29
CA LEU A 103 -24.72 0.80 8.57
C LEU A 103 -24.30 -0.44 7.77
N THR A 104 -24.63 -1.65 8.24
CA THR A 104 -24.38 -2.88 7.46
C THR A 104 -25.21 -2.87 6.17
N ILE A 105 -26.49 -2.49 6.27
CA ILE A 105 -27.38 -2.33 5.11
C ILE A 105 -26.83 -1.24 4.19
N ALA A 106 -26.47 -0.07 4.74
CA ALA A 106 -25.94 1.05 3.97
C ALA A 106 -24.66 0.67 3.21
N PHE A 107 -23.65 0.10 3.89
CA PHE A 107 -22.40 -0.31 3.25
C PHE A 107 -22.59 -1.44 2.24
N SER A 108 -23.53 -2.35 2.47
CA SER A 108 -23.86 -3.41 1.51
C SER A 108 -24.57 -2.85 0.27
N ALA A 109 -25.53 -1.94 0.45
CA ALA A 109 -26.26 -1.29 -0.64
C ALA A 109 -25.33 -0.47 -1.55
N ALA A 110 -24.33 0.20 -0.98
CA ALA A 110 -23.31 0.92 -1.74
C ALA A 110 -22.55 0.01 -2.73
N GLU A 111 -22.44 -1.30 -2.47
CA GLU A 111 -21.70 -2.24 -3.33
C GLU A 111 -22.47 -2.75 -4.54
N PHE A 112 -23.80 -2.75 -4.52
CA PHE A 112 -24.61 -3.27 -5.63
C PHE A 112 -24.72 -2.30 -6.82
N SER A 113 -24.11 -1.11 -6.71
CA SER A 113 -24.32 0.00 -7.62
C SER A 113 -23.41 -0.05 -8.86
N ASN A 114 -23.61 -1.05 -9.72
CA ASN A 114 -22.79 -1.23 -10.93
C ASN A 114 -23.56 -1.63 -12.21
N ILE A 115 -24.78 -1.10 -12.39
CA ILE A 115 -25.62 -1.40 -13.58
C ILE A 115 -25.98 -0.13 -14.38
N SER A 116 -26.19 1.03 -13.74
CA SER A 116 -26.40 2.31 -14.45
C SER A 116 -26.04 3.54 -13.58
N THR A 117 -25.67 4.66 -14.22
CA THR A 117 -25.28 5.91 -13.55
C THR A 117 -26.41 6.48 -12.69
N VAL A 118 -27.66 6.45 -13.18
CA VAL A 118 -28.84 6.96 -12.44
C VAL A 118 -29.11 6.11 -11.20
N LEU A 119 -29.10 4.78 -11.35
CA LEU A 119 -29.35 3.87 -10.24
C LEU A 119 -28.25 3.97 -9.17
N HIS A 120 -27.02 4.29 -9.58
CA HIS A 120 -25.91 4.56 -8.67
C HIS A 120 -26.15 5.81 -7.80
N TRP A 121 -26.56 6.94 -8.39
CA TRP A 121 -26.85 8.16 -7.62
C TRP A 121 -28.04 7.99 -6.66
N ILE A 122 -29.06 7.25 -7.08
CA ILE A 122 -30.19 6.88 -6.22
C ILE A 122 -29.71 6.01 -5.06
N ALA A 123 -28.93 4.96 -5.34
CA ALA A 123 -28.37 4.08 -4.31
C ALA A 123 -27.48 4.84 -3.32
N LEU A 124 -26.65 5.78 -3.79
CA LEU A 124 -25.79 6.63 -2.96
C LEU A 124 -26.62 7.50 -2.01
N THR A 125 -27.70 8.11 -2.53
CA THR A 125 -28.61 8.95 -1.75
C THR A 125 -29.37 8.11 -0.71
N CYS A 126 -29.94 6.98 -1.11
CA CYS A 126 -30.60 6.05 -0.19
C CYS A 126 -29.64 5.55 0.90
N THR A 127 -28.39 5.26 0.54
CA THR A 127 -27.36 4.84 1.49
C THR A 127 -27.07 5.94 2.52
N GLY A 128 -26.93 7.19 2.08
CA GLY A 128 -26.71 8.33 2.98
C GLY A 128 -27.88 8.56 3.94
N VAL A 129 -29.11 8.45 3.44
CA VAL A 129 -30.33 8.56 4.27
C VAL A 129 -30.40 7.43 5.30
N ILE A 130 -30.19 6.18 4.90
CA ILE A 130 -30.21 5.02 5.81
C ILE A 130 -29.12 5.17 6.89
N ALA A 131 -27.90 5.55 6.50
CA ALA A 131 -26.81 5.77 7.43
C ALA A 131 -27.14 6.89 8.43
N GLY A 132 -27.61 8.05 7.95
CA GLY A 132 -27.98 9.18 8.80
C GLY A 132 -29.12 8.87 9.76
N LEU A 133 -30.15 8.15 9.28
CA LEU A 133 -31.24 7.67 10.12
C LEU A 133 -30.76 6.66 11.17
N ALA A 134 -29.76 5.83 10.86
CA ALA A 134 -29.18 4.90 11.83
C ALA A 134 -28.47 5.64 12.99
N VAL A 135 -27.75 6.73 12.70
CA VAL A 135 -27.13 7.59 13.74
C VAL A 135 -28.20 8.26 14.59
N VAL A 136 -29.21 8.87 13.97
CA VAL A 136 -30.35 9.53 14.65
C VAL A 136 -31.09 8.54 15.54
N SER A 137 -31.41 7.36 15.01
CA SER A 137 -32.14 6.32 15.74
C SER A 137 -31.37 5.88 16.98
N MET A 138 -30.04 5.73 16.86
CA MET A 138 -29.19 5.43 18.01
C MET A 138 -29.29 6.51 19.09
N HIS A 139 -29.18 7.79 18.71
CA HIS A 139 -29.22 8.91 19.67
C HIS A 139 -30.54 8.95 20.45
N TYR A 140 -31.67 8.97 19.74
CA TYR A 140 -32.98 9.11 20.39
C TYR A 140 -33.40 7.84 21.15
N LEU A 141 -33.03 6.66 20.65
CA LEU A 141 -33.28 5.42 21.38
C LEU A 141 -32.40 5.30 22.63
N GLY A 142 -31.14 5.75 22.56
CA GLY A 142 -30.25 5.86 23.71
C GLY A 142 -30.84 6.78 24.79
N ASN A 143 -31.34 7.95 24.39
CA ASN A 143 -32.00 8.90 25.29
C ASN A 143 -33.34 8.39 25.83
N LYS A 144 -34.09 7.57 25.07
CA LYS A 144 -35.28 6.89 25.58
C LYS A 144 -34.95 5.91 26.71
N GLY A 145 -33.70 5.45 26.80
CA GLY A 145 -33.20 4.62 27.89
C GLY A 145 -32.99 5.37 29.21
N ILE A 146 -33.15 6.69 29.24
CA ILE A 146 -33.03 7.51 30.46
C ILE A 146 -34.21 7.21 31.38
N THR A 147 -33.92 6.84 32.64
CA THR A 147 -34.96 6.39 33.59
C THR A 147 -35.40 7.45 34.58
N ASN A 148 -34.57 8.48 34.79
CA ASN A 148 -34.77 9.49 35.82
C ASN A 148 -35.28 10.85 35.30
N TYR A 149 -35.41 11.00 33.97
CA TYR A 149 -35.91 12.20 33.31
C TYR A 149 -36.88 11.88 32.19
N VAL A 150 -37.81 12.81 31.96
CA VAL A 150 -38.51 12.94 30.67
C VAL A 150 -37.84 14.06 29.89
N LEU A 151 -37.43 13.76 28.66
CA LEU A 151 -36.79 14.72 27.76
C LEU A 151 -37.84 15.27 26.79
N ASN A 152 -38.06 16.58 26.85
CA ASN A 152 -38.88 17.28 25.86
C ASN A 152 -37.97 17.98 24.85
N TYR A 153 -38.10 17.59 23.58
CA TYR A 153 -37.32 18.16 22.49
C TYR A 153 -38.11 19.24 21.78
N HIS A 154 -37.46 20.38 21.54
CA HIS A 154 -38.01 21.40 20.67
C HIS A 154 -37.95 20.95 19.21
N ALA A 155 -39.07 21.05 18.50
CA ALA A 155 -39.19 20.57 17.11
C ALA A 155 -38.10 21.11 16.17
N LYS A 156 -37.69 22.38 16.34
CA LYS A 156 -36.62 23.01 15.55
C LYS A 156 -35.27 22.28 15.65
N PHE A 157 -34.85 21.92 16.87
CA PHE A 157 -33.57 21.27 17.12
C PHE A 157 -33.61 19.78 16.77
N LEU A 158 -34.78 19.14 16.98
CA LEU A 158 -35.01 17.77 16.53
C LEU A 158 -34.87 17.66 15.01
N VAL A 159 -35.57 18.50 14.24
CA VAL A 159 -35.45 18.50 12.78
C VAL A 159 -34.04 18.86 12.32
N ALA A 160 -33.40 19.86 12.93
CA ALA A 160 -32.02 20.23 12.62
C ALA A 160 -31.04 19.06 12.83
N SER A 161 -31.17 18.32 13.93
CA SER A 161 -30.33 17.15 14.23
C SER A 161 -30.44 16.06 13.13
N VAL A 162 -31.66 15.81 12.65
CA VAL A 162 -31.91 14.82 11.58
C VAL A 162 -31.29 15.27 10.26
N VAL A 163 -31.48 16.54 9.90
CA VAL A 163 -30.90 17.13 8.68
C VAL A 163 -29.38 17.11 8.72
N ILE A 164 -28.77 17.46 9.85
CA ILE A 164 -27.30 17.43 10.03
C ILE A 164 -26.78 16.00 9.84
N SER A 165 -27.41 15.00 10.45
CA SER A 165 -26.97 13.60 10.33
C SER A 165 -27.02 13.08 8.90
N ILE A 166 -28.15 13.27 8.21
CA ILE A 166 -28.35 12.81 6.83
C ILE A 166 -27.41 13.57 5.90
N GLY A 167 -27.30 14.89 6.06
CA GLY A 167 -26.43 15.75 5.27
C GLY A 167 -24.95 15.36 5.40
N ASP A 168 -24.48 15.09 6.62
CA ASP A 168 -23.10 14.67 6.86
C ASP A 168 -22.80 13.29 6.28
N CYS A 169 -23.67 12.30 6.52
CA CYS A 169 -23.51 10.96 5.95
C CYS A 169 -23.49 10.99 4.42
N TRP A 170 -24.38 11.80 3.82
CA TRP A 170 -24.43 11.98 2.37
C TRP A 170 -23.19 12.70 1.83
N LEU A 171 -22.72 13.76 2.50
CA LEU A 171 -21.52 14.51 2.14
C LEU A 171 -20.28 13.62 2.17
N VAL A 172 -20.09 12.84 3.24
CA VAL A 172 -18.95 11.94 3.39
C VAL A 172 -18.99 10.83 2.34
N LEU A 173 -20.17 10.28 2.03
CA LEU A 173 -20.32 9.31 0.94
C LEU A 173 -20.01 9.92 -0.44
N LEU A 174 -20.45 11.15 -0.69
CA LEU A 174 -20.15 11.88 -1.93
C LEU A 174 -18.65 12.14 -2.06
N LEU A 175 -18.00 12.57 -0.97
CA LEU A 175 -16.55 12.76 -0.91
C LEU A 175 -15.83 11.43 -1.14
N PHE A 176 -16.26 10.37 -0.48
CA PHE A 176 -15.68 9.04 -0.66
C PHE A 176 -15.80 8.56 -2.11
N TYR A 177 -16.96 8.76 -2.75
CA TYR A 177 -17.20 8.40 -4.15
C TYR A 177 -16.35 9.23 -5.13
N ARG A 178 -16.46 10.56 -5.09
CA ARG A 178 -15.75 11.45 -6.04
C ARG A 178 -14.23 11.39 -5.88
N LEU A 179 -13.76 11.15 -4.67
CA LEU A 179 -12.33 11.18 -4.35
C LEU A 179 -11.71 9.77 -4.36
N ARG A 180 -12.51 8.70 -4.55
CA ARG A 180 -12.09 7.29 -4.55
C ARG A 180 -10.90 7.02 -5.47
N GLU A 181 -10.92 7.53 -6.70
CA GLU A 181 -9.89 7.21 -7.70
C GLU A 181 -8.64 8.12 -7.61
N ARG A 182 -8.75 9.31 -7.01
CA ARG A 182 -7.67 10.31 -7.01
C ARG A 182 -6.99 10.51 -5.64
N TRP A 183 -7.61 10.10 -4.53
CA TRP A 183 -7.21 10.53 -3.17
C TRP A 183 -6.85 9.40 -2.20
N ILE A 184 -7.07 8.14 -2.58
CA ILE A 184 -7.05 6.99 -1.65
C ILE A 184 -5.66 6.68 -1.04
N SER A 185 -4.57 7.19 -1.61
CA SER A 185 -3.21 6.94 -1.12
C SER A 185 -2.73 7.91 -0.02
N SER A 186 -3.38 9.06 0.17
CA SER A 186 -2.89 10.08 1.10
C SER A 186 -3.61 10.01 2.45
N TRP A 187 -2.83 9.75 3.50
CA TRP A 187 -3.33 9.58 4.87
C TRP A 187 -4.06 10.83 5.42
N TRP A 188 -3.57 12.04 5.12
CA TRP A 188 -4.18 13.29 5.59
C TRP A 188 -5.60 13.51 5.09
N LYS A 189 -5.89 13.08 3.86
CA LYS A 189 -7.21 13.20 3.25
C LYS A 189 -8.20 12.22 3.88
N ARG A 190 -7.74 11.03 4.27
CA ARG A 190 -8.54 10.06 5.03
C ARG A 190 -8.87 10.57 6.43
N LEU A 191 -7.89 11.19 7.08
CA LEU A 191 -8.11 11.84 8.37
C LEU A 191 -9.15 12.96 8.27
N LEU A 192 -9.12 13.77 7.21
CA LEU A 192 -10.13 14.80 6.97
C LEU A 192 -11.55 14.21 6.83
N CYS A 193 -11.73 13.14 6.05
CA CYS A 193 -13.04 12.47 5.95
C CYS A 193 -13.50 11.90 7.30
N ALA A 194 -12.58 11.31 8.08
CA ALA A 194 -12.90 10.82 9.42
C ALA A 194 -13.32 11.95 10.36
N ALA A 195 -12.64 13.10 10.28
CA ALA A 195 -12.92 14.28 11.09
C ALA A 195 -14.27 14.94 10.76
N LEU A 196 -14.64 14.98 9.48
CA LEU A 196 -15.96 15.45 9.05
C LEU A 196 -17.06 14.54 9.57
N LEU A 197 -16.94 13.22 9.37
CA LEU A 197 -17.92 12.24 9.84
C LEU A 197 -18.09 12.27 11.36
N ALA A 198 -16.98 12.32 12.11
CA ALA A 198 -17.01 12.48 13.56
C ALA A 198 -17.63 13.82 13.99
N GLY A 199 -17.38 14.87 13.21
CA GLY A 199 -17.94 16.20 13.37
C GLY A 199 -19.46 16.20 13.20
N GLY A 200 -19.99 15.53 12.17
CA GLY A 200 -21.43 15.45 11.94
C GLY A 200 -22.17 14.63 13.01
N VAL A 201 -21.60 13.49 13.43
CA VAL A 201 -22.15 12.70 14.56
C VAL A 201 -22.18 13.54 15.84
N SER A 202 -21.12 14.31 16.09
CA SER A 202 -21.03 15.21 17.24
C SER A 202 -21.99 16.40 17.17
N ALA A 203 -22.03 17.07 16.03
CA ALA A 203 -22.93 18.18 15.78
C ALA A 203 -24.39 17.75 15.93
N MET A 204 -24.77 16.59 15.40
CA MET A 204 -26.13 16.06 15.57
C MET A 204 -26.49 15.86 17.05
N HIS A 205 -25.62 15.18 17.80
CA HIS A 205 -25.86 14.89 19.22
C HIS A 205 -26.07 16.16 20.05
N PHE A 206 -25.15 17.12 19.96
CA PHE A 206 -25.25 18.33 20.76
C PHE A 206 -26.34 19.28 20.26
N THR A 207 -26.67 19.27 18.97
CA THR A 207 -27.83 20.01 18.45
C THR A 207 -29.13 19.46 19.05
N ALA A 208 -29.28 18.13 19.13
CA ALA A 208 -30.45 17.51 19.73
C ALA A 208 -30.56 17.78 21.25
N SER A 209 -29.43 17.85 21.95
CA SER A 209 -29.39 18.18 23.39
C SER A 209 -29.53 19.69 23.68
N THR A 210 -29.29 20.56 22.68
CA THR A 210 -29.41 22.02 22.86
C THR A 210 -30.88 22.40 23.05
N SER A 211 -31.16 23.15 24.12
CA SER A 211 -32.52 23.52 24.52
C SER A 211 -33.46 22.31 24.73
N CYS A 212 -32.92 21.15 25.11
CA CYS A 212 -33.74 20.05 25.61
C CYS A 212 -34.18 20.38 27.05
N GLU A 213 -35.48 20.23 27.34
CA GLU A 213 -35.99 20.40 28.70
C GLU A 213 -35.92 19.07 29.45
N TYR A 214 -35.20 19.09 30.57
CA TYR A 214 -34.99 17.92 31.43
C TYR A 214 -35.94 18.00 32.63
N LYS A 215 -37.03 17.23 32.56
CA LYS A 215 -38.01 17.16 33.66
C LYS A 215 -37.68 16.01 34.60
N LEU A 216 -37.31 16.32 35.84
CA LEU A 216 -36.88 15.33 36.84
C LEU A 216 -38.04 14.42 37.26
N LEU A 217 -37.86 13.10 37.19
CA LEU A 217 -38.84 12.11 37.67
C LEU A 217 -38.47 11.49 39.01
N ARG A 218 -37.18 11.18 39.22
CA ARG A 218 -36.68 10.56 40.45
C ARG A 218 -35.22 10.92 40.69
N TYR A 219 -34.81 10.89 41.95
CA TYR A 219 -33.41 10.97 42.35
C TYR A 219 -32.68 9.64 42.09
N ASN A 220 -31.36 9.73 41.94
CA ASN A 220 -30.51 8.58 41.66
C ASN A 220 -30.14 7.82 42.93
N ASP A 221 -30.20 6.48 42.84
CA ASP A 221 -29.67 5.60 43.88
C ASP A 221 -28.17 5.33 43.69
N ALA A 222 -27.50 4.79 44.71
CA ALA A 222 -26.09 4.42 44.60
C ALA A 222 -25.82 3.38 43.50
N ALA A 223 -26.77 2.48 43.23
CA ALA A 223 -26.67 1.49 42.14
C ALA A 223 -26.72 2.15 40.75
N ASP A 224 -27.57 3.17 40.59
CA ASP A 224 -27.71 3.95 39.36
C ASP A 224 -26.42 4.70 39.00
N LEU A 225 -25.78 5.30 40.01
CA LEU A 225 -24.50 5.98 39.87
C LEU A 225 -23.38 5.03 39.41
N ARG A 226 -23.30 3.83 40.01
CA ARG A 226 -22.33 2.79 39.61
C ARG A 226 -22.56 2.30 38.18
N ALA A 227 -23.82 2.08 37.80
CA ALA A 227 -24.17 1.65 36.43
C ALA A 227 -23.74 2.72 35.41
N ARG A 228 -24.00 4.00 35.73
CA ARG A 228 -23.54 5.14 34.95
C ARG A 228 -22.02 5.10 34.75
N GLU A 229 -21.24 4.93 35.83
CA GLU A 229 -19.76 4.89 35.78
C GLU A 229 -19.24 3.73 34.95
N THR A 230 -19.84 2.54 35.12
CA THR A 230 -19.51 1.33 34.36
C THR A 230 -19.67 1.56 32.85
N GLN A 231 -20.72 2.24 32.41
CA GLN A 231 -20.95 2.54 30.99
C GLN A 231 -19.83 3.40 30.38
N VAL A 232 -19.34 4.40 31.12
CA VAL A 232 -18.23 5.25 30.68
C VAL A 232 -16.94 4.45 30.61
N LEU A 233 -16.68 3.60 31.60
CA LEU A 233 -15.51 2.72 31.60
C LEU A 233 -15.52 1.79 30.39
N ILE A 234 -16.67 1.20 30.05
CA ILE A 234 -16.84 0.37 28.85
C ILE A 234 -16.59 1.18 27.57
N ALA A 235 -17.16 2.38 27.46
CA ALA A 235 -16.95 3.25 26.30
C ALA A 235 -15.48 3.66 26.14
N ALA A 236 -14.80 4.00 27.24
CA ALA A 236 -13.37 4.32 27.24
C ALA A 236 -12.51 3.11 26.84
N ALA A 237 -12.82 1.91 27.35
CA ALA A 237 -12.12 0.68 26.99
C ALA A 237 -12.28 0.34 25.50
N LEU A 238 -13.47 0.51 24.94
CA LEU A 238 -13.74 0.30 23.51
C LEU A 238 -12.98 1.32 22.63
N CYS A 239 -12.94 2.59 23.03
CA CYS A 239 -12.15 3.61 22.33
C CYS A 239 -10.64 3.30 22.39
N GLY A 240 -10.14 2.87 23.56
CA GLY A 240 -8.75 2.44 23.72
C GLY A 240 -8.39 1.24 22.84
N ALA A 241 -9.26 0.23 22.80
CA ALA A 241 -9.08 -0.94 21.92
C ALA A 241 -9.06 -0.54 20.43
N ALA A 242 -9.94 0.37 20.01
CA ALA A 242 -9.95 0.89 18.65
C ALA A 242 -8.67 1.64 18.30
N ALA A 243 -8.14 2.47 19.22
CA ALA A 243 -6.87 3.17 19.03
C ALA A 243 -5.69 2.20 18.89
N VAL A 244 -5.61 1.17 19.74
CA VAL A 244 -4.59 0.11 19.62
C VAL A 244 -4.70 -0.60 18.28
N LEU A 245 -5.91 -0.92 17.82
CA LEU A 245 -6.13 -1.57 16.53
C LEU A 245 -5.68 -0.67 15.36
N ILE A 246 -5.94 0.64 15.41
CA ILE A 246 -5.43 1.61 14.41
C ILE A 246 -3.90 1.56 14.37
N VAL A 247 -3.23 1.59 15.53
CA VAL A 247 -1.76 1.52 15.61
C VAL A 247 -1.23 0.22 15.00
N ILE A 248 -1.84 -0.93 15.32
CA ILE A 248 -1.47 -2.23 14.75
C ILE A 248 -1.61 -2.20 13.22
N ILE A 249 -2.74 -1.70 12.71
CA ILE A 249 -2.99 -1.59 11.26
C ILE A 249 -1.93 -0.72 10.59
N LEU A 250 -1.57 0.43 11.19
CA LEU A 250 -0.53 1.32 10.66
C LEU A 250 0.86 0.69 10.70
N LEU A 251 1.21 -0.05 11.75
CA LEU A 251 2.49 -0.77 11.86
C LEU A 251 2.59 -1.89 10.83
N VAL A 252 1.54 -2.67 10.64
CA VAL A 252 1.49 -3.72 9.60
C VAL A 252 1.62 -3.11 8.21
N ALA A 253 0.95 -1.98 7.96
CA ALA A 253 1.07 -1.24 6.71
C ALA A 253 2.51 -0.81 6.45
N ARG A 254 3.12 -0.14 7.42
CA ARG A 254 4.50 0.35 7.33
C ARG A 254 5.48 -0.81 7.12
N ARG A 255 5.30 -1.92 7.82
CA ARG A 255 6.14 -3.12 7.63
C ARG A 255 6.00 -3.68 6.22
N ARG A 256 4.77 -3.81 5.69
CA ARG A 256 4.54 -4.28 4.31
C ARG A 256 5.20 -3.34 3.29
N ASP A 257 4.98 -2.04 3.43
CA ASP A 257 5.58 -1.04 2.55
C ASP A 257 7.11 -1.06 2.64
N GLN A 258 7.68 -1.22 3.84
CA GLN A 258 9.12 -1.35 4.04
C GLN A 258 9.69 -2.63 3.41
N ILE A 259 9.01 -3.77 3.54
CA ILE A 259 9.43 -5.04 2.93
C ILE A 259 9.42 -4.92 1.41
N VAL A 260 8.36 -4.33 0.83
CA VAL A 260 8.27 -4.09 -0.62
C VAL A 260 9.37 -3.13 -1.08
N ARG A 261 9.61 -2.03 -0.34
CA ARG A 261 10.67 -1.07 -0.64
C ARG A 261 12.07 -1.71 -0.58
N ARG A 262 12.34 -2.54 0.42
CA ARG A 262 13.63 -3.25 0.57
C ARG A 262 13.90 -4.23 -0.58
N ARG A 263 12.86 -4.92 -1.08
CA ARG A 263 12.99 -5.78 -2.27
C ARG A 263 13.31 -4.99 -3.54
N SER A 264 12.79 -3.77 -3.64
CA SER A 264 12.94 -2.92 -4.83
C SER A 264 14.24 -2.13 -4.92
N GLN A 265 15.16 -2.25 -3.96
CA GLN A 265 16.46 -1.53 -3.93
C GLN A 265 17.67 -2.41 -4.28
N LYS A 266 17.43 -3.70 -4.55
CA LYS A 266 18.46 -4.70 -4.82
C LYS A 266 18.83 -4.72 -6.30
N VAL A 267 20.07 -5.10 -6.62
CA VAL A 267 20.47 -5.43 -7.99
C VAL A 267 20.16 -6.90 -8.23
N MET A 268 19.28 -7.17 -9.19
CA MET A 268 18.75 -8.50 -9.47
C MET A 268 19.19 -8.97 -10.86
N LEU A 269 19.47 -10.27 -10.96
CA LEU A 269 19.66 -10.99 -12.20
C LEU A 269 18.43 -11.86 -12.45
N ALA A 270 17.79 -11.72 -13.61
CA ALA A 270 16.67 -12.58 -14.00
C ALA A 270 16.98 -13.27 -15.33
N CYS A 271 16.49 -14.49 -15.47
CA CYS A 271 16.65 -15.29 -16.68
C CYS A 271 15.32 -15.35 -17.44
N VAL A 272 15.35 -14.96 -18.71
CA VAL A 272 14.21 -14.92 -19.63
C VAL A 272 14.49 -15.85 -20.80
N MET A 273 13.91 -17.04 -20.74
CA MET A 273 14.01 -18.03 -21.80
C MET A 273 12.73 -18.06 -22.63
N PHE A 274 12.87 -18.03 -23.95
CA PHE A 274 11.75 -18.10 -24.89
C PHE A 274 11.65 -19.49 -25.52
N ASP A 275 10.44 -20.03 -25.52
CA ASP A 275 10.03 -21.20 -26.29
C ASP A 275 9.96 -20.87 -27.80
N PRO A 276 10.02 -21.84 -28.74
CA PRO A 276 9.81 -21.57 -30.17
C PRO A 276 8.48 -20.87 -30.47
N ASP A 277 7.44 -21.12 -29.66
CA ASP A 277 6.13 -20.46 -29.75
C ASP A 277 6.13 -19.01 -29.20
N GLY A 278 7.26 -18.53 -28.68
CA GLY A 278 7.40 -17.19 -28.11
C GLY A 278 6.81 -17.03 -26.69
N ARG A 279 6.52 -18.14 -26.01
CA ARG A 279 6.16 -18.16 -24.58
C ARG A 279 7.40 -18.01 -23.71
N VAL A 280 7.22 -17.47 -22.51
CA VAL A 280 8.31 -17.22 -21.55
C VAL A 280 8.30 -18.27 -20.45
N LEU A 281 9.49 -18.76 -20.09
CA LEU A 281 9.70 -19.64 -18.95
C LEU A 281 9.39 -18.93 -17.63
N VAL A 282 8.51 -19.51 -16.82
CA VAL A 282 8.15 -19.05 -15.48
C VAL A 282 8.17 -20.20 -14.48
N THR A 283 8.39 -19.88 -13.22
CA THR A 283 8.22 -20.83 -12.11
C THR A 283 6.74 -21.17 -11.89
N THR A 284 6.44 -22.10 -11.00
CA THR A 284 5.07 -22.47 -10.60
C THR A 284 4.23 -21.27 -10.13
N ASP A 285 4.88 -20.24 -9.60
CA ASP A 285 4.25 -19.02 -9.10
C ASP A 285 4.02 -17.95 -10.19
N GLY A 286 4.40 -18.23 -11.44
CA GLY A 286 4.26 -17.29 -12.55
C GLY A 286 5.24 -16.12 -12.50
N VAL A 287 6.41 -16.31 -11.89
CA VAL A 287 7.51 -15.32 -11.85
C VAL A 287 8.72 -15.82 -12.61
N LEU A 288 9.60 -14.90 -13.02
CA LEU A 288 10.85 -15.26 -13.68
C LEU A 288 11.86 -15.86 -12.67
N PRO A 289 12.61 -16.90 -13.07
CA PRO A 289 13.78 -17.33 -12.32
C PRO A 289 14.75 -16.16 -12.13
N SER A 290 15.00 -15.77 -10.89
CA SER A 290 15.84 -14.61 -10.57
C SER A 290 16.63 -14.81 -9.29
N ARG A 291 17.79 -14.16 -9.21
CA ARG A 291 18.68 -14.15 -8.05
C ARG A 291 19.17 -12.74 -7.78
N GLU A 292 19.45 -12.47 -6.51
CA GLU A 292 20.03 -11.21 -6.08
C GLU A 292 21.54 -11.22 -6.30
N ILE A 293 22.08 -10.11 -6.82
CA ILE A 293 23.52 -9.87 -6.95
C ILE A 293 24.02 -9.10 -5.73
N THR A 294 23.35 -8.03 -5.30
CA THR A 294 23.77 -7.24 -4.12
C THR A 294 22.64 -6.44 -3.49
N ASP A 295 22.67 -6.30 -2.16
CA ASP A 295 21.69 -5.60 -1.30
C ASP A 295 21.68 -4.08 -1.51
N LYS A 296 22.86 -3.49 -1.71
CA LYS A 296 23.06 -2.06 -1.93
C LYS A 296 24.12 -1.88 -2.99
N TYR A 297 23.73 -1.41 -4.17
CA TYR A 297 24.68 -0.75 -5.05
C TYR A 297 25.04 0.59 -4.41
N ASN A 298 26.16 0.64 -3.69
CA ASN A 298 26.65 1.86 -3.05
C ASN A 298 27.19 2.79 -4.16
N HIS A 299 26.33 3.68 -4.66
CA HIS A 299 26.66 4.82 -5.54
C HIS A 299 27.75 5.76 -4.99
N ARG A 300 28.30 5.51 -3.80
CA ARG A 300 29.36 6.33 -3.20
C ARG A 300 30.77 5.89 -3.59
N THR A 301 30.97 4.63 -3.98
CA THR A 301 32.26 4.14 -4.47
C THR A 301 32.38 4.33 -5.98
N PHE A 302 31.29 4.16 -6.73
CA PHE A 302 31.22 4.50 -8.15
C PHE A 302 30.97 6.00 -8.34
N ASN A 303 31.94 6.70 -8.94
CA ASN A 303 31.74 8.09 -9.34
C ASN A 303 30.70 8.24 -10.47
N ASP A 304 30.34 7.13 -11.14
CA ASP A 304 29.41 7.07 -12.26
C ASP A 304 28.19 6.17 -11.93
N ASP A 305 27.00 6.55 -12.41
CA ASP A 305 25.79 5.70 -12.34
C ASP A 305 26.06 4.34 -13.04
N PHE A 306 25.66 3.20 -12.46
CA PHE A 306 25.77 1.89 -13.14
C PHE A 306 24.87 1.83 -14.37
N ASP A 307 25.44 2.21 -15.51
CA ASP A 307 24.80 2.24 -16.81
C ASP A 307 25.43 1.20 -17.75
N THR A 308 24.97 1.19 -18.99
CA THR A 308 25.49 0.29 -20.03
C THR A 308 26.90 0.64 -20.49
N ALA A 309 27.41 1.84 -20.17
CA ALA A 309 28.76 2.27 -20.47
C ALA A 309 29.76 1.90 -19.37
N HIS A 310 29.26 1.49 -18.20
CA HIS A 310 30.08 1.13 -17.05
C HIS A 310 31.05 -0.04 -17.36
N PRO A 311 32.35 0.03 -17.00
CA PRO A 311 33.34 -1.01 -17.28
C PRO A 311 32.93 -2.41 -16.79
N VAL A 312 32.39 -2.49 -15.57
CA VAL A 312 31.84 -3.73 -15.00
C VAL A 312 30.68 -4.28 -15.85
N PHE A 313 29.77 -3.44 -16.35
CA PHE A 313 28.68 -3.90 -17.23
C PHE A 313 29.25 -4.47 -18.54
N LEU A 314 30.20 -3.77 -19.16
CA LEU A 314 30.86 -4.21 -20.40
C LEU A 314 31.62 -5.53 -20.21
N TRP A 315 32.28 -5.70 -19.07
CA TRP A 315 32.92 -6.97 -18.70
C TRP A 315 31.89 -8.09 -18.56
N ILE A 316 30.80 -7.86 -17.83
CA ILE A 316 29.72 -8.84 -17.66
C ILE A 316 29.13 -9.21 -19.02
N TYR A 317 28.87 -8.21 -19.87
CA TYR A 317 28.36 -8.42 -21.22
C TYR A 317 29.27 -9.35 -22.03
N ARG A 318 30.58 -9.11 -22.02
CA ARG A 318 31.59 -9.99 -22.67
C ARG A 318 31.59 -11.40 -22.09
N VAL A 319 31.54 -11.53 -20.77
CA VAL A 319 31.52 -12.85 -20.09
C VAL A 319 30.28 -13.65 -20.47
N THR A 320 29.10 -13.02 -20.51
CA THR A 320 27.87 -13.73 -20.89
C THR A 320 27.86 -14.18 -22.36
N HIS A 321 28.71 -13.60 -23.20
CA HIS A 321 28.92 -14.05 -24.58
C HIS A 321 29.92 -15.20 -24.68
N ASN A 322 30.78 -15.40 -23.67
CA ASN A 322 31.75 -16.47 -23.62
C ASN A 322 31.90 -17.03 -22.20
N TRP A 323 30.88 -17.76 -21.76
CA TRP A 323 30.85 -18.35 -20.41
C TRP A 323 32.01 -19.31 -20.15
N ALA A 324 32.56 -19.97 -21.18
CA ALA A 324 33.67 -20.90 -21.06
C ALA A 324 34.90 -20.28 -20.37
N SER A 325 35.07 -18.96 -20.47
CA SER A 325 36.18 -18.24 -19.83
C SER A 325 36.07 -18.16 -18.30
N VAL A 326 34.88 -18.36 -17.73
CA VAL A 326 34.61 -18.11 -16.29
C VAL A 326 34.09 -19.35 -15.56
N VAL A 327 33.62 -20.38 -16.27
CA VAL A 327 33.04 -21.60 -15.67
C VAL A 327 33.96 -22.23 -14.61
N ASP A 328 35.26 -22.34 -14.90
CA ASP A 328 36.23 -22.97 -13.99
C ASP A 328 36.58 -22.11 -12.77
N LEU A 329 36.30 -20.79 -12.84
CA LEU A 329 36.57 -19.86 -11.74
C LEU A 329 35.43 -19.81 -10.71
N ILE A 330 34.22 -20.23 -11.06
CA ILE A 330 33.03 -20.10 -10.20
C ILE A 330 33.21 -20.74 -8.81
N PRO A 331 33.79 -21.95 -8.67
CA PRO A 331 34.01 -22.53 -7.34
C PRO A 331 34.91 -21.64 -6.47
N ARG A 332 35.97 -21.08 -7.06
CA ARG A 332 36.89 -20.17 -6.35
C ARG A 332 36.22 -18.85 -5.96
N MET A 333 35.45 -18.26 -6.88
CA MET A 333 34.65 -17.06 -6.61
C MET A 333 33.66 -17.29 -5.46
N ARG A 334 33.01 -18.47 -5.42
CA ARG A 334 32.10 -18.82 -4.32
C ARG A 334 32.84 -18.93 -2.99
N SER A 335 33.98 -19.60 -2.95
CA SER A 335 34.81 -19.70 -1.74
C SER A 335 35.30 -18.32 -1.26
N HIS A 336 35.70 -17.45 -2.18
CA HIS A 336 36.14 -16.09 -1.85
C HIS A 336 35.01 -15.25 -1.25
N LEU A 337 33.81 -15.29 -1.85
CA LEU A 337 32.64 -14.60 -1.31
C LEU A 337 32.22 -15.12 0.06
N HIS A 338 32.34 -16.43 0.32
CA HIS A 338 32.07 -16.98 1.65
C HIS A 338 33.11 -16.52 2.69
N ALA A 339 34.40 -16.60 2.36
CA ALA A 339 35.46 -16.15 3.26
C ALA A 339 35.31 -14.66 3.63
N GLN A 340 34.89 -13.84 2.67
CA GLN A 340 34.64 -12.42 2.94
C GLN A 340 33.35 -12.18 3.73
N ALA A 341 32.28 -12.93 3.46
CA ALA A 341 31.05 -12.84 4.24
C ALA A 341 31.29 -13.18 5.72
N ASP A 342 32.15 -14.16 5.99
CA ASP A 342 32.54 -14.55 7.35
C ASP A 342 33.40 -13.46 8.03
N SER A 343 34.30 -12.81 7.28
CA SER A 343 35.10 -11.69 7.80
C SER A 343 34.27 -10.46 8.18
N ILE A 344 33.18 -10.19 7.45
CA ILE A 344 32.24 -9.08 7.73
C ILE A 344 31.31 -9.43 8.91
N GLY A 345 31.12 -10.72 9.21
CA GLY A 345 30.30 -11.20 10.32
C GLY A 345 30.92 -10.99 11.70
N ASP A 346 32.25 -10.95 11.80
CA ASP A 346 32.98 -10.80 13.07
C ASP A 346 33.26 -9.32 13.40
N ASP A 347 33.46 -8.47 12.39
CA ASP A 347 33.63 -7.02 12.56
C ASP A 347 32.28 -6.27 12.56
N SER A 348 31.50 -6.51 13.61
CA SER A 348 30.30 -5.73 13.94
C SER A 348 30.63 -4.33 14.50
N ARG A 349 31.61 -3.63 13.93
CA ARG A 349 31.72 -2.19 14.11
C ARG A 349 30.88 -1.51 13.02
N PRO A 350 29.73 -0.92 13.34
CA PRO A 350 29.09 -0.02 12.40
C PRO A 350 30.12 1.07 12.09
N ILE A 351 30.44 1.30 10.81
CA ILE A 351 31.20 2.48 10.42
C ILE A 351 30.34 3.68 10.80
N SER A 352 30.54 4.14 12.03
CA SER A 352 29.90 5.27 12.65
C SER A 352 30.59 6.50 12.11
N SER A 353 30.28 6.87 10.87
CA SER A 353 30.27 8.26 10.38
C SER A 353 30.06 8.28 8.86
N PRO A 354 29.05 9.01 8.36
CA PRO A 354 28.85 9.24 6.92
C PRO A 354 29.92 10.13 6.27
N ALA A 355 30.93 10.57 7.03
CA ALA A 355 31.96 11.54 6.63
C ALA A 355 33.39 10.95 6.49
N SER A 356 33.62 9.67 6.79
CA SER A 356 34.97 9.09 6.88
C SER A 356 35.33 8.07 5.79
N ALA A 357 34.49 7.88 4.76
CA ALA A 357 34.89 7.11 3.58
C ALA A 357 35.72 8.00 2.65
N ILE A 358 37.02 8.11 2.96
CA ILE A 358 38.02 8.63 2.03
C ILE A 358 37.96 7.76 0.77
N TYR A 359 38.00 8.40 -0.41
CA TYR A 359 38.02 7.71 -1.71
C TYR A 359 39.32 6.92 -1.81
N ASP A 360 39.27 5.65 -1.43
CA ASP A 360 40.40 4.73 -1.51
C ASP A 360 40.26 3.85 -2.74
N ALA A 361 41.27 3.90 -3.62
CA ALA A 361 41.28 3.20 -4.90
C ALA A 361 41.24 1.67 -4.72
N ASP A 362 41.80 1.17 -3.62
CA ASP A 362 41.85 -0.25 -3.30
C ASP A 362 40.45 -0.75 -2.89
N THR A 363 39.76 0.00 -2.02
CA THR A 363 38.37 -0.28 -1.65
C THR A 363 37.41 -0.28 -2.86
N TYR A 364 37.66 0.58 -3.86
CA TYR A 364 36.88 0.63 -5.11
C TYR A 364 37.09 -0.63 -5.97
N ASN A 365 38.34 -1.01 -6.19
CA ASN A 365 38.71 -2.19 -6.97
C ASN A 365 38.16 -3.48 -6.33
N ASP A 366 38.23 -3.57 -5.00
CA ASP A 366 37.68 -4.71 -4.26
C ASP A 366 36.17 -4.84 -4.48
N TYR A 367 35.41 -3.74 -4.42
CA TYR A 367 33.97 -3.81 -4.67
C TYR A 367 33.63 -4.25 -6.11
N GLU A 368 34.38 -3.78 -7.12
CA GLU A 368 34.17 -4.22 -8.50
C GLU A 368 34.38 -5.72 -8.66
N ILE A 369 35.44 -6.27 -8.05
CA ILE A 369 35.74 -7.71 -8.08
C ILE A 369 34.59 -8.47 -7.43
N LEU A 370 34.16 -8.07 -6.24
CA LEU A 370 33.05 -8.70 -5.53
C LEU A 370 31.75 -8.67 -6.33
N PHE A 371 31.46 -7.56 -7.02
CA PHE A 371 30.27 -7.47 -7.86
C PHE A 371 30.33 -8.46 -9.03
N ARG A 372 31.50 -8.57 -9.70
CA ARG A 372 31.72 -9.53 -10.78
C ARG A 372 31.55 -10.97 -10.30
N GLU A 373 32.10 -11.30 -9.13
CA GLU A 373 31.97 -12.63 -8.52
C GLU A 373 30.52 -12.94 -8.11
N ARG A 374 29.82 -11.98 -7.50
CA ARG A 374 28.40 -12.12 -7.13
C ARG A 374 27.53 -12.31 -8.37
N PHE A 375 27.81 -11.60 -9.46
CA PHE A 375 27.13 -11.81 -10.73
C PHE A 375 27.32 -13.23 -11.24
N CYS A 376 28.55 -13.71 -11.33
CA CYS A 376 28.86 -15.05 -11.86
C CYS A 376 28.26 -16.17 -10.99
N THR A 377 28.33 -16.02 -9.66
CA THR A 377 27.73 -16.98 -8.73
C THR A 377 26.20 -16.95 -8.74
N ALA A 378 25.58 -15.79 -8.91
CA ALA A 378 24.14 -15.66 -9.11
C ALA A 378 23.70 -16.33 -10.43
N ALA A 379 24.42 -16.10 -11.53
CA ALA A 379 24.16 -16.75 -12.82
C ALA A 379 24.29 -18.27 -12.71
N ALA A 380 25.34 -18.77 -12.06
CA ALA A 380 25.53 -20.20 -11.81
C ALA A 380 24.42 -20.80 -10.94
N SER A 381 23.94 -20.06 -9.92
CA SER A 381 22.81 -20.49 -9.08
C SER A 381 21.51 -20.58 -9.88
N ILE A 382 21.24 -19.61 -10.77
CA ILE A 382 20.09 -19.69 -11.68
C ILE A 382 20.22 -20.89 -12.61
N ALA A 383 21.39 -21.10 -13.23
CA ALA A 383 21.63 -22.26 -14.10
C ALA A 383 21.37 -23.59 -13.38
N SER A 384 21.88 -23.73 -12.14
CA SER A 384 21.63 -24.91 -11.31
C SER A 384 20.15 -25.10 -10.95
N THR A 385 19.40 -24.01 -10.77
CA THR A 385 17.96 -24.04 -10.44
C THR A 385 17.13 -24.48 -11.65
N ILE A 386 17.53 -24.08 -12.85
CA ILE A 386 16.85 -24.42 -14.12
C ILE A 386 17.39 -25.77 -14.68
N HIS A 387 18.36 -26.40 -14.01
CA HIS A 387 19.04 -27.62 -14.46
C HIS A 387 19.75 -27.49 -15.81
N PHE A 388 20.28 -26.29 -16.11
CA PHE A 388 21.20 -26.09 -17.22
C PHE A 388 22.64 -25.95 -16.74
N ARG A 389 23.56 -26.23 -17.66
CA ARG A 389 24.95 -25.78 -17.50
C ARG A 389 25.03 -24.27 -17.71
N LEU A 390 26.01 -23.61 -17.09
CA LEU A 390 26.13 -22.15 -17.17
C LEU A 390 26.39 -21.65 -18.60
N ASP A 391 27.14 -22.41 -19.40
CA ASP A 391 27.40 -22.09 -20.81
C ASP A 391 26.13 -22.02 -21.66
N GLN A 392 25.08 -22.71 -21.21
CA GLN A 392 23.77 -22.78 -21.82
C GLN A 392 22.77 -21.77 -21.23
N LEU A 393 23.17 -20.89 -20.32
CA LEU A 393 22.23 -19.98 -19.65
C LEU A 393 21.69 -18.90 -20.60
N GLY A 394 22.48 -18.48 -21.58
CA GLY A 394 22.13 -17.42 -22.52
C GLY A 394 23.06 -16.21 -22.42
N VAL A 395 22.62 -15.09 -22.96
CA VAL A 395 23.43 -13.86 -23.03
C VAL A 395 22.75 -12.69 -22.35
N LEU A 396 23.54 -11.75 -21.85
CA LEU A 396 23.01 -10.54 -21.22
C LEU A 396 22.28 -9.66 -22.24
N TYR A 397 21.15 -9.10 -21.81
CA TYR A 397 20.44 -8.05 -22.53
C TYR A 397 21.23 -6.74 -22.46
N ASP A 398 21.20 -5.97 -23.54
CA ASP A 398 21.96 -4.73 -23.72
C ASP A 398 21.45 -3.54 -22.88
N GLN A 399 20.44 -3.75 -22.02
CA GLN A 399 19.83 -2.71 -21.18
C GLN A 399 19.69 -3.14 -19.73
N ILE A 400 19.88 -2.16 -18.83
CA ILE A 400 19.61 -2.29 -17.40
C ILE A 400 18.25 -1.66 -17.11
N ILE A 401 17.38 -2.38 -16.39
CA ILE A 401 16.03 -1.93 -16.06
C ILE A 401 15.99 -1.45 -14.62
N GLN A 402 15.35 -0.30 -14.39
CA GLN A 402 15.20 0.24 -13.05
C GLN A 402 13.96 -0.36 -12.36
N THR A 403 14.17 -1.02 -11.22
CA THR A 403 13.12 -1.55 -10.35
C THR A 403 12.72 -0.52 -9.29
N GLY A 404 11.57 -0.72 -8.63
CA GLY A 404 11.04 0.26 -7.67
C GLY A 404 10.47 1.52 -8.31
N THR A 405 10.17 1.46 -9.61
CA THR A 405 9.57 2.55 -10.40
C THR A 405 8.06 2.57 -10.36
N LEU A 406 7.41 1.66 -9.61
CA LEU A 406 5.98 1.71 -9.30
C LEU A 406 5.63 2.92 -8.40
N ARG A 407 5.84 4.13 -8.90
CA ARG A 407 5.10 5.31 -8.45
C ARG A 407 3.89 5.43 -9.35
N ILE A 408 2.72 5.34 -8.74
CA ILE A 408 1.45 5.63 -9.38
C ILE A 408 1.39 7.15 -9.53
N GLU A 409 1.64 7.69 -10.72
CA GLU A 409 1.15 9.02 -11.10
C GLU A 409 0.59 9.02 -12.54
N PRO A 410 -0.46 9.84 -12.79
CA PRO A 410 -1.29 9.75 -13.98
C PRO A 410 -0.77 10.60 -15.15
N HIS A 411 -1.11 10.14 -16.35
CA HIS A 411 -1.08 10.84 -17.65
C HIS A 411 0.26 11.26 -18.26
N HIS A 412 0.65 10.49 -19.27
CA HIS A 412 0.96 10.94 -20.64
C HIS A 412 1.79 12.22 -20.77
N LYS A 413 3.11 12.09 -20.65
CA LYS A 413 4.06 12.71 -21.60
C LYS A 413 5.17 11.70 -21.86
N ILE A 414 5.46 11.47 -23.15
CA ILE A 414 6.69 10.83 -23.61
C ILE A 414 7.84 11.61 -22.97
N CYS A 415 8.42 11.06 -21.90
CA CYS A 415 9.55 11.69 -21.24
C CYS A 415 10.82 11.09 -21.84
N ILE A 416 11.37 11.83 -22.79
CA ILE A 416 12.75 11.69 -23.26
C ILE A 416 13.67 11.73 -22.03
N HIS A 417 14.62 10.79 -21.99
CA HIS A 417 15.66 10.66 -20.98
C HIS A 417 16.16 12.02 -20.47
N LYS A 418 15.78 12.37 -19.25
CA LYS A 418 16.54 13.28 -18.41
C LYS A 418 16.91 12.54 -17.14
N ASN A 419 18.21 12.39 -16.93
CA ASN A 419 18.84 11.91 -15.72
C ASN A 419 18.46 12.84 -14.56
N LEU A 420 17.34 12.54 -13.90
CA LEU A 420 17.01 13.13 -12.60
C LEU A 420 17.49 12.15 -11.55
N SER A 421 18.58 12.50 -10.86
CA SER A 421 19.26 11.75 -9.80
C SER A 421 18.34 10.81 -8.99
N LEU A 422 18.58 9.51 -9.13
CA LEU A 422 17.71 8.40 -8.74
C LEU A 422 18.04 7.86 -7.35
N PHE A 423 17.71 8.61 -6.29
CA PHE A 423 17.81 8.09 -4.93
C PHE A 423 16.82 6.93 -4.71
N GLY A 424 17.35 5.70 -4.54
CA GLY A 424 16.62 4.57 -3.94
C GLY A 424 15.89 3.60 -4.89
N LYS A 425 16.29 3.49 -6.16
CA LYS A 425 15.77 2.49 -7.12
C LYS A 425 16.74 1.30 -7.27
N GLY A 426 16.22 0.08 -7.33
CA GLY A 426 17.00 -1.11 -7.64
C GLY A 426 17.22 -1.25 -9.14
N GLN A 427 18.04 -2.23 -9.53
CA GLN A 427 18.40 -2.48 -10.92
C GLN A 427 18.13 -3.95 -11.25
N LEU A 428 17.72 -4.22 -12.48
CA LEU A 428 17.42 -5.55 -12.97
C LEU A 428 18.14 -5.76 -14.30
N MET A 429 18.89 -6.85 -14.36
CA MET A 429 19.57 -7.31 -15.56
C MET A 429 18.90 -8.59 -16.04
N PHE A 430 18.73 -8.72 -17.36
CA PHE A 430 18.17 -9.92 -17.97
C PHE A 430 19.24 -10.72 -18.70
N ILE A 431 19.29 -12.03 -18.43
CA ILE A 431 19.93 -13.00 -19.32
C ILE A 431 18.84 -13.62 -20.16
N THR A 432 19.08 -13.75 -21.46
CA THR A 432 18.08 -14.26 -22.38
C THR A 432 18.61 -15.30 -23.35
N ARG A 433 17.74 -16.25 -23.71
CA ARG A 433 18.01 -17.37 -24.61
C ARG A 433 16.73 -17.86 -25.27
N THR A 434 16.83 -18.37 -26.50
CA THR A 434 15.79 -19.20 -27.13
C THR A 434 16.08 -20.67 -26.89
N LEU A 435 15.06 -21.42 -26.51
CA LEU A 435 15.11 -22.85 -26.24
C LEU A 435 14.72 -23.66 -27.46
N ASN A 436 15.25 -24.87 -27.55
CA ASN A 436 14.80 -25.88 -28.50
C ASN A 436 13.61 -26.67 -27.93
N ALA A 437 12.82 -27.32 -28.81
CA ALA A 437 11.65 -28.09 -28.40
C ALA A 437 11.95 -29.18 -27.34
N GLU A 438 13.12 -29.83 -27.44
CA GLU A 438 13.57 -30.82 -26.46
C GLU A 438 13.87 -30.18 -25.09
N GLU A 439 14.52 -29.02 -25.07
CA GLU A 439 14.83 -28.28 -23.84
C GLU A 439 13.56 -27.79 -23.17
N THR A 440 12.59 -27.29 -23.94
CA THR A 440 11.25 -26.93 -23.44
C THR A 440 10.60 -28.12 -22.75
N HIS A 441 10.62 -29.30 -23.37
CA HIS A 441 10.01 -30.50 -22.78
C HIS A 441 10.71 -30.93 -21.48
N ARG A 442 12.05 -30.83 -21.42
CA ARG A 442 12.81 -31.10 -20.18
C ARG A 442 12.43 -30.16 -19.05
N LEU A 443 12.25 -28.87 -19.33
CA LEU A 443 11.87 -27.88 -18.32
C LEU A 443 10.43 -28.03 -17.84
N LEU A 444 9.52 -28.39 -18.74
CA LEU A 444 8.14 -28.74 -18.38
C LEU A 444 8.12 -29.93 -17.40
N ASN A 445 8.92 -30.97 -17.67
CA ASN A 445 9.08 -32.11 -16.77
C ASN A 445 9.78 -31.73 -15.44
N GLY A 446 10.63 -30.70 -15.45
CA GLY A 446 11.26 -30.13 -14.26
C GLY A 446 10.34 -29.24 -13.41
N GLY A 447 9.05 -29.13 -13.75
CA GLY A 447 8.06 -28.35 -12.99
C GLY A 447 7.97 -26.87 -13.36
N PHE A 448 8.69 -26.43 -14.39
CA PHE A 448 8.53 -25.07 -14.94
C PHE A 448 7.33 -25.00 -15.90
N ARG A 449 6.85 -23.77 -16.16
CA ARG A 449 5.73 -23.52 -17.07
C ARG A 449 6.12 -22.49 -18.12
N PHE A 450 5.48 -22.56 -19.27
CA PHE A 450 5.62 -21.59 -20.34
C PHE A 450 4.31 -20.84 -20.52
N ALA A 451 4.36 -19.51 -20.47
CA ALA A 451 3.20 -18.66 -20.60
C ALA A 451 3.46 -17.43 -21.46
N TYR A 452 2.42 -16.91 -22.10
CA TYR A 452 2.49 -15.63 -22.80
C TYR A 452 2.61 -14.49 -21.79
N VAL A 453 3.40 -13.47 -22.14
CA VAL A 453 3.65 -12.28 -21.32
C VAL A 453 2.35 -11.57 -20.91
N GLU A 454 1.31 -11.68 -21.71
CA GLU A 454 -0.02 -11.12 -21.41
C GLU A 454 -0.66 -11.74 -20.15
N HIS A 455 -0.44 -13.03 -19.91
CA HIS A 455 -1.06 -13.76 -18.80
C HIS A 455 -0.25 -13.64 -17.51
N VAL A 456 1.09 -13.68 -17.60
CA VAL A 456 1.99 -13.66 -16.43
C VAL A 456 2.59 -12.28 -16.15
N GLY A 457 2.45 -11.32 -17.08
CA GLY A 457 3.10 -10.02 -17.00
C GLY A 457 2.74 -9.23 -15.76
N ARG A 458 1.50 -9.32 -15.27
CA ARG A 458 1.07 -8.65 -14.03
C ARG A 458 1.78 -9.21 -12.79
N ASN A 459 1.97 -10.52 -12.73
CA ASN A 459 2.66 -11.19 -11.62
C ASN A 459 4.15 -10.83 -11.64
N ILE A 460 4.78 -10.87 -12.81
CA ILE A 460 6.20 -10.48 -12.99
C ILE A 460 6.40 -9.01 -12.67
N ALA A 461 5.54 -8.11 -13.17
CA ALA A 461 5.57 -6.68 -12.91
C ALA A 461 5.47 -6.36 -11.41
N HIS A 462 4.56 -7.04 -10.70
CA HIS A 462 4.41 -6.88 -9.27
C HIS A 462 5.60 -7.45 -8.48
N ALA A 463 6.11 -8.62 -8.88
CA ALA A 463 7.27 -9.23 -8.23
C ALA A 463 8.53 -8.36 -8.36
N MET A 464 8.76 -7.77 -9.54
CA MET A 464 9.94 -6.95 -9.84
C MET A 464 9.75 -5.45 -9.57
N GLN A 465 8.54 -5.03 -9.19
CA GLN A 465 8.18 -3.63 -8.95
C GLN A 465 8.44 -2.71 -10.16
N ILE A 466 8.06 -3.17 -11.36
CA ILE A 466 8.18 -2.45 -12.63
C ILE A 466 6.76 -2.21 -13.21
N PRO A 467 6.43 -1.02 -13.75
CA PRO A 467 5.16 -0.80 -14.45
C PRO A 467 4.93 -1.80 -15.58
N LEU A 468 3.72 -2.36 -15.68
CA LEU A 468 3.39 -3.41 -16.66
C LEU A 468 3.66 -2.99 -18.11
N ALA A 469 3.32 -1.76 -18.49
CA ALA A 469 3.55 -1.25 -19.85
C ALA A 469 5.04 -1.21 -20.20
N THR A 470 5.88 -0.78 -19.26
CA THR A 470 7.34 -0.75 -19.40
C THR A 470 7.90 -2.17 -19.52
N LEU A 471 7.41 -3.10 -18.68
CA LEU A 471 7.81 -4.50 -18.74
C LEU A 471 7.49 -5.12 -20.11
N ILE A 472 6.28 -4.95 -20.63
CA ILE A 472 5.88 -5.47 -21.94
C ILE A 472 6.80 -4.92 -23.04
N GLY A 473 7.14 -3.62 -22.99
CA GLY A 473 8.10 -3.01 -23.91
C GLY A 473 9.48 -3.67 -23.87
N HIS A 474 10.00 -3.95 -22.67
CA HIS A 474 11.29 -4.65 -22.53
C HIS A 474 11.22 -6.11 -23.00
N PHE A 475 10.11 -6.83 -22.78
CA PHE A 475 9.94 -8.20 -23.30
C PHE A 475 9.89 -8.25 -24.83
N ALA A 476 9.24 -7.28 -25.47
CA ALA A 476 9.26 -7.16 -26.93
C ALA A 476 10.69 -6.89 -27.43
N GLY A 477 11.44 -6.02 -26.73
CA GLY A 477 12.85 -5.75 -27.01
C GLY A 477 13.74 -6.99 -26.85
N LEU A 478 13.55 -7.76 -25.78
CA LEU A 478 14.26 -9.03 -25.53
C LEU A 478 14.02 -10.06 -26.63
N LYS A 479 12.75 -10.27 -27.03
CA LYS A 479 12.40 -11.20 -28.10
C LYS A 479 13.10 -10.82 -29.41
N ARG A 480 13.14 -9.52 -29.71
CA ARG A 480 13.84 -9.01 -30.89
C ARG A 480 15.35 -9.22 -30.79
N TYR A 481 15.97 -8.87 -29.67
CA TYR A 481 17.40 -9.02 -29.44
C TYR A 481 17.87 -10.46 -29.68
N VAL A 482 17.14 -11.45 -29.15
CA VAL A 482 17.49 -12.86 -29.38
C VAL A 482 17.31 -13.27 -30.85
N SER A 483 16.26 -12.79 -31.52
CA SER A 483 16.05 -13.08 -32.95
C SER A 483 17.14 -12.49 -33.85
N THR A 484 17.60 -11.28 -33.56
CA THR A 484 18.66 -10.59 -34.31
C THR A 484 19.99 -11.32 -34.16
N LYS A 485 20.33 -11.75 -32.94
CA LYS A 485 21.57 -12.49 -32.67
C LYS A 485 21.70 -13.78 -33.47
N ARG A 486 20.60 -14.52 -33.64
CA ARG A 486 20.58 -15.72 -34.49
C ARG A 486 21.00 -15.40 -35.92
N GLY A 487 20.56 -14.28 -36.46
CA GLY A 487 20.93 -13.84 -37.82
C GLY A 487 22.37 -13.34 -37.99
N ILE A 488 23.09 -12.99 -36.91
CA ILE A 488 24.51 -12.58 -36.98
C ILE A 488 25.43 -13.78 -37.13
N ALA A 489 25.14 -14.87 -36.41
CA ALA A 489 25.91 -16.12 -36.50
C ALA A 489 25.90 -16.69 -37.94
N ASP A 490 24.88 -16.33 -38.73
CA ASP A 490 24.65 -16.80 -40.09
C ASP A 490 25.25 -15.86 -41.18
N LYS A 491 26.13 -14.90 -40.84
CA LYS A 491 26.81 -14.02 -41.82
C LYS A 491 28.24 -14.49 -42.17
N PRO A 492 28.43 -15.46 -43.09
CA PRO A 492 29.77 -15.76 -43.60
C PRO A 492 30.28 -14.64 -44.52
N GLY A 493 31.61 -14.46 -44.59
CA GLY A 493 32.27 -13.53 -45.51
C GLY A 493 32.85 -12.27 -44.85
N THR A 494 33.38 -11.37 -45.67
CA THR A 494 33.95 -10.10 -45.23
C THR A 494 32.90 -8.99 -45.31
N TRP A 495 32.77 -8.21 -44.24
CA TRP A 495 31.78 -7.14 -44.14
C TRP A 495 32.48 -5.81 -43.84
N LEU A 496 32.06 -4.75 -44.52
CA LEU A 496 32.47 -3.38 -44.20
C LEU A 496 31.49 -2.79 -43.20
N THR A 497 32.00 -2.37 -42.04
CA THR A 497 31.20 -1.79 -40.97
C THR A 497 31.52 -0.31 -40.79
N ILE A 498 30.49 0.52 -40.65
CA ILE A 498 30.63 1.95 -40.36
C ILE A 498 29.97 2.25 -39.03
N PHE A 499 30.61 3.09 -38.21
CA PHE A 499 30.02 3.62 -36.99
C PHE A 499 30.11 5.14 -36.99
N ALA A 500 29.09 5.79 -36.44
CA ALA A 500 29.08 7.23 -36.21
C ALA A 500 29.14 7.48 -34.71
N MET A 501 29.82 8.56 -34.32
CA MET A 501 29.94 8.97 -32.93
C MET A 501 29.13 10.23 -32.68
N SER A 502 28.36 10.25 -31.59
CA SER A 502 27.63 11.42 -31.11
C SER A 502 28.17 11.83 -29.74
N PRO A 503 28.43 13.12 -29.48
CA PRO A 503 28.85 13.55 -28.14
C PRO A 503 27.76 13.26 -27.10
N LYS A 504 28.17 12.77 -25.91
CA LYS A 504 27.25 12.53 -24.79
C LYS A 504 26.68 13.85 -24.27
N THR A 505 25.37 13.93 -24.08
CA THR A 505 24.68 15.15 -23.59
C THR A 505 24.83 15.38 -22.08
N ALA A 506 25.24 14.37 -21.30
CA ALA A 506 25.27 14.42 -19.83
C ALA A 506 26.61 13.97 -19.20
N GLY A 507 27.71 13.93 -19.95
CA GLY A 507 29.00 13.46 -19.43
C GLY A 507 30.17 13.63 -20.41
N LYS A 508 31.36 13.13 -20.04
CA LYS A 508 32.54 13.07 -20.92
C LYS A 508 32.45 11.82 -21.82
N GLY A 509 32.67 11.99 -23.13
CA GLY A 509 32.80 10.89 -24.08
C GLY A 509 31.85 10.97 -25.28
N PHE A 510 31.91 9.93 -26.14
CA PHE A 510 31.09 9.78 -27.34
C PHE A 510 30.26 8.50 -27.24
N ASP A 511 29.00 8.58 -27.64
CA ASP A 511 28.12 7.44 -27.88
C ASP A 511 28.23 6.98 -29.33
N VAL A 512 28.14 5.67 -29.56
CA VAL A 512 28.08 5.11 -30.91
C VAL A 512 26.62 5.08 -31.36
N VAL A 513 26.36 5.68 -32.52
CA VAL A 513 25.02 5.73 -33.10
C VAL A 513 24.72 4.39 -33.76
N VAL A 514 23.73 3.70 -33.21
CA VAL A 514 23.25 2.41 -33.67
C VAL A 514 21.77 2.48 -34.02
N LYS A 515 21.29 1.52 -34.83
CA LYS A 515 19.87 1.42 -35.12
C LYS A 515 19.13 1.10 -33.81
N LYS A 516 18.08 1.87 -33.48
CA LYS A 516 17.28 1.70 -32.24
C LYS A 516 16.86 0.24 -31.97
N ASP A 517 16.68 -0.47 -33.06
CA ASP A 517 16.13 -1.79 -33.24
C ASP A 517 17.16 -2.93 -33.21
N ALA A 518 18.46 -2.61 -33.30
CA ALA A 518 19.59 -3.52 -33.34
C ALA A 518 20.80 -2.79 -32.74
N ARG A 519 20.77 -2.63 -31.41
CA ARG A 519 21.73 -1.79 -30.66
C ARG A 519 23.08 -2.46 -30.46
N ASP A 520 23.09 -3.78 -30.51
CA ASP A 520 24.24 -4.67 -30.46
C ASP A 520 24.96 -4.79 -31.81
N LEU A 521 24.42 -4.17 -32.85
CA LEU A 521 24.94 -4.22 -34.21
C LEU A 521 25.33 -2.84 -34.73
N LEU A 522 26.46 -2.82 -35.43
CA LEU A 522 26.85 -1.70 -36.25
C LEU A 522 26.31 -1.87 -37.68
N PRO A 523 25.96 -0.78 -38.38
CA PRO A 523 25.64 -0.83 -39.80
C PRO A 523 26.77 -1.47 -40.61
N ASP A 524 26.45 -2.54 -41.34
CA ASP A 524 27.40 -3.29 -42.14
C ASP A 524 26.88 -3.59 -43.55
N VAL A 525 27.79 -3.71 -44.51
CA VAL A 525 27.54 -4.03 -45.93
C VAL A 525 28.50 -5.15 -46.34
N PRO A 526 28.05 -6.20 -47.06
CA PRO A 526 28.95 -7.24 -47.55
C PRO A 526 29.91 -6.67 -48.60
N LEU A 527 31.18 -7.04 -48.51
CA LEU A 527 32.25 -6.61 -49.43
C LEU A 527 32.38 -7.51 -50.65
#